data_AF-A0A2V6KYI8-F1
#
_entry.id   AF-A0A2V6KYI8-F1
#
_cell.length_a   1.000
_cell.length_b   1.000
_cell.length_c   1.000
_cell.angle_alpha   90.00
_cell.angle_beta   90.00
_cell.angle_gamma   90.00
#
_symmetry.space_group_name_H-M   'P 1'
#
loop_
_entity.id
_entity.type
_entity.pdbx_description
1 polymer ?
#
loop_
_entity_poly.entity_id
_entity_poly.type
_entity_poly.pdbx_seq_one_letter_code
_entity_poly.pdbx_strand_id
1 'polypeptide(L)'
;KAPEGHKCRRMHGHSFKIEVSVEGDVDPQTGWIYDHAEIGAAMKPLLKILDHSYLNEIEGLENPTIEKMAAWFWKKLQSQCPGLCEIVVHETPTARCVYRGG
;
A
#
# COMPACT_ATOMS: atom_id res chain seq x y z
N LYS A 1 -9.17 -14.89 5.99
CA LYS A 1 -8.84 -14.96 7.44
C LYS A 1 -7.95 -16.19 7.66
N ALA A 2 -6.94 -16.08 8.53
CA ALA A 2 -6.04 -17.21 8.81
C ALA A 2 -6.78 -18.41 9.46
N PRO A 3 -6.29 -19.65 9.26
CA PRO A 3 -6.85 -20.86 9.87
C PRO A 3 -6.86 -20.82 11.41
N GLU A 4 -7.67 -21.69 12.02
CA GLU A 4 -7.72 -21.84 13.48
C GLU A 4 -6.39 -22.36 14.05
N GLY A 5 -5.98 -21.84 15.21
CA GLY A 5 -4.67 -22.12 15.82
C GLY A 5 -3.47 -21.40 15.17
N HIS A 6 -3.64 -20.69 14.06
CA HIS A 6 -2.53 -20.00 13.39
C HIS A 6 -2.02 -18.79 14.19
N LYS A 7 -0.70 -18.61 14.29
CA LYS A 7 -0.08 -17.53 15.08
C LYS A 7 -0.57 -16.12 14.71
N CYS A 8 -0.92 -15.89 13.44
CA CYS A 8 -1.43 -14.61 12.94
C CYS A 8 -2.87 -14.29 13.39
N ARG A 9 -3.58 -15.22 14.05
CA ARG A 9 -4.85 -14.91 14.72
C ARG A 9 -4.67 -14.20 16.06
N ARG A 10 -3.48 -14.28 16.67
CA ARG A 10 -3.16 -13.53 17.89
C ARG A 10 -2.95 -12.07 17.54
N MET A 11 -3.21 -11.17 18.49
CA MET A 11 -2.85 -9.76 18.33
C MET A 11 -1.32 -9.64 18.20
N HIS A 12 -0.88 -9.02 17.11
CA HIS A 12 0.51 -8.76 16.77
C HIS A 12 0.57 -7.60 15.76
N GLY A 13 1.78 -7.13 15.47
CA GLY A 13 2.01 -6.08 14.47
C GLY A 13 3.34 -6.27 13.77
N HIS A 14 3.57 -5.45 12.74
CA HIS A 14 4.79 -5.46 11.94
C HIS A 14 5.19 -4.05 11.55
N SER A 15 6.48 -3.89 11.22
CA SER A 15 6.98 -2.70 10.53
C SER A 15 6.75 -2.86 9.03
N PHE A 16 5.57 -2.45 8.56
CA PHE A 16 5.22 -2.55 7.15
C PHE A 16 6.04 -1.57 6.31
N LYS A 17 6.47 -2.02 5.12
CA LYS A 17 7.02 -1.15 4.06
C LYS A 17 6.09 -1.19 2.86
N ILE A 18 5.79 -0.02 2.31
CA ILE A 18 4.93 0.14 1.14
C ILE A 18 5.78 0.77 0.02
N GLU A 19 5.74 0.17 -1.15
CA GLU A 19 6.33 0.71 -2.38
C GLU A 19 5.20 1.04 -3.35
N VAL A 20 5.25 2.23 -3.95
CA VAL A 20 4.31 2.71 -4.96
C VAL A 20 5.09 2.95 -6.22
N SER A 21 4.68 2.33 -7.32
CA SER A 21 5.33 2.48 -8.62
C SER A 21 4.35 3.06 -9.63
N VAL A 22 4.85 3.98 -10.43
CA VAL A 22 4.14 4.58 -11.56
C VAL A 22 4.93 4.37 -12.83
N GLU A 23 4.22 4.19 -13.93
CA GLU A 23 4.74 4.05 -15.29
C GLU A 23 4.11 5.10 -16.20
N GLY A 24 4.89 5.58 -17.16
CA GLY A 24 4.46 6.59 -18.11
C GLY A 24 5.62 7.08 -18.96
N ASP A 25 5.32 8.02 -19.85
CA ASP A 25 6.33 8.66 -20.69
C ASP A 25 7.08 9.73 -19.90
N VAL A 26 8.37 9.90 -20.21
CA VAL A 26 9.17 11.00 -19.66
C VAL A 26 8.68 12.31 -20.27
N ASP A 27 8.27 13.25 -19.43
CA ASP A 27 7.91 14.59 -19.88
C ASP A 27 9.17 15.31 -20.43
N PRO A 28 9.16 15.77 -21.70
CA PRO A 28 10.35 16.37 -22.32
C PRO A 28 10.82 17.69 -21.73
N GLN A 29 9.97 18.42 -20.98
CA GLN A 29 10.32 19.71 -20.39
C GLN A 29 11.00 19.53 -19.03
N THR A 30 10.50 18.57 -18.26
CA THR A 30 10.88 18.35 -16.87
C THR A 30 11.86 17.19 -16.68
N GLY A 31 11.87 16.21 -17.61
CA GLY A 31 12.80 15.07 -17.61
C GLY A 31 12.44 13.94 -16.65
N TRP A 32 11.25 13.97 -16.06
CA TRP A 32 10.72 12.92 -15.18
C TRP A 32 9.42 12.30 -15.71
N ILE A 33 9.07 11.11 -15.22
CA ILE A 33 7.77 10.47 -15.50
C ILE A 33 6.68 11.01 -14.57
N TYR A 34 7.06 11.38 -13.35
CA TYR A 34 6.15 11.85 -12.31
C TYR A 34 6.88 12.74 -11.30
N ASP A 35 6.12 13.57 -10.58
CA ASP A 35 6.63 14.30 -9.42
C ASP A 35 6.56 13.44 -8.15
N HIS A 36 7.71 13.14 -7.56
CA HIS A 36 7.79 12.38 -6.31
C HIS A 36 7.05 13.05 -5.14
N ALA A 37 6.93 14.38 -5.14
CA ALA A 37 6.17 15.11 -4.14
C ALA A 37 4.67 14.75 -4.16
N GLU A 38 4.11 14.47 -5.34
CA GLU A 38 2.69 14.11 -5.50
C GLU A 38 2.38 12.74 -4.90
N ILE A 39 3.22 11.73 -5.15
CA ILE A 39 3.08 10.40 -4.52
C ILE A 39 3.19 10.53 -3.00
N GLY A 40 4.18 11.29 -2.52
CA GLY A 40 4.35 11.57 -1.09
C GLY A 40 3.12 12.23 -0.47
N ALA A 41 2.53 13.20 -1.16
CA ALA A 41 1.33 13.90 -0.72
C ALA A 41 0.10 12.98 -0.68
N ALA A 42 -0.09 12.12 -1.69
CA ALA A 42 -1.18 11.15 -1.73
C ALA A 42 -1.04 10.06 -0.66
N MET A 43 0.19 9.62 -0.37
CA MET A 43 0.49 8.59 0.64
C MET A 43 0.36 9.09 2.07
N LYS A 44 0.79 10.32 2.36
CA LYS A 44 0.83 10.89 3.71
C LYS A 44 -0.48 10.75 4.52
N PRO A 45 -1.69 11.07 3.99
CA PRO A 45 -2.93 10.89 4.74
C PRO A 45 -3.23 9.42 5.00
N LEU A 46 -2.91 8.52 4.08
CA LEU A 46 -3.13 7.08 4.25
C LEU A 46 -2.20 6.51 5.33
N LEU A 47 -0.93 6.89 5.31
CA LEU A 47 0.03 6.51 6.35
C LEU A 47 -0.40 7.01 7.73
N LYS A 48 -0.96 8.22 7.83
CA LYS A 48 -1.47 8.76 9.10
C LYS A 48 -2.65 7.95 9.67
N ILE A 49 -3.49 7.35 8.82
CA ILE A 49 -4.58 6.48 9.24
C ILE A 49 -4.03 5.14 9.77
N LEU A 50 -2.92 4.66 9.22
CA LEU A 50 -2.34 3.36 9.55
C LEU A 50 -1.36 3.42 10.71
N ASP A 51 -0.64 4.53 10.85
CA ASP A 51 0.40 4.69 11.86
C ASP A 51 -0.20 4.59 13.28
N HIS A 52 0.46 3.79 14.13
CA HIS A 52 0.05 3.51 15.50
C HIS A 52 -1.43 3.10 15.67
N SER A 53 -2.05 2.50 14.64
CA SER A 53 -3.48 2.16 14.62
C SER A 53 -3.72 0.65 14.57
N TYR A 54 -4.89 0.22 15.06
CA TYR A 54 -5.35 -1.16 14.90
C TYR A 54 -5.96 -1.34 13.51
N LEU A 55 -5.22 -2.00 12.61
CA LEU A 55 -5.62 -2.14 11.20
C LEU A 55 -7.02 -2.71 11.00
N ASN A 56 -7.46 -3.62 11.89
CA ASN A 56 -8.78 -4.24 11.83
C ASN A 56 -9.95 -3.26 12.03
N GLU A 57 -9.71 -2.06 12.56
CA GLU A 57 -10.73 -1.03 12.79
C GLU A 57 -10.81 -0.02 11.63
N ILE A 58 -9.90 -0.12 10.65
CA ILE A 58 -9.87 0.75 9.49
C ILE A 58 -10.83 0.19 8.43
N GLU A 59 -11.71 1.05 7.92
CA GLU A 59 -12.67 0.70 6.87
C GLU A 59 -11.96 0.10 5.65
N GLY A 60 -12.36 -1.13 5.28
CA GLY A 60 -11.78 -1.91 4.19
C GLY A 60 -10.57 -2.77 4.59
N LEU A 61 -10.13 -2.74 5.85
CA LEU A 61 -9.02 -3.53 6.39
C LEU A 61 -9.43 -4.40 7.59
N GLU A 62 -10.71 -4.77 7.71
CA GLU A 62 -11.24 -5.58 8.81
C GLU A 62 -10.58 -6.98 8.89
N ASN A 63 -9.98 -7.43 7.77
CA ASN A 63 -9.07 -8.56 7.69
C ASN A 63 -7.79 -8.13 6.94
N PRO A 64 -6.80 -7.54 7.63
CA PRO A 64 -5.69 -6.82 7.03
C PRO A 64 -4.56 -7.78 6.62
N THR A 65 -4.82 -8.66 5.65
CA THR A 65 -3.73 -9.41 5.00
C THR A 65 -2.99 -8.49 4.04
N ILE A 66 -1.72 -8.79 3.73
CA ILE A 66 -0.93 -7.93 2.83
C ILE A 66 -1.53 -7.77 1.44
N GLU A 67 -2.26 -8.76 0.93
CA GLU A 67 -2.98 -8.67 -0.35
C GLU A 67 -4.14 -7.68 -0.27
N LYS A 68 -4.90 -7.71 0.82
CA LYS A 68 -6.00 -6.77 1.05
C LYS A 68 -5.48 -5.37 1.31
N MET A 69 -4.36 -5.23 2.02
CA MET A 69 -3.69 -3.95 2.20
C MET A 69 -3.23 -3.38 0.85
N ALA A 70 -2.61 -4.17 -0.01
CA ALA A 70 -2.16 -3.72 -1.33
C ALA A 70 -3.34 -3.24 -2.19
N ALA A 71 -4.44 -4.00 -2.23
CA ALA A 71 -5.66 -3.60 -2.92
C ALA A 71 -6.33 -2.35 -2.31
N TRP A 72 -6.28 -2.20 -0.99
CA TRP A 72 -6.80 -1.02 -0.29
C TRP A 72 -6.03 0.24 -0.67
N PHE A 73 -4.68 0.17 -0.66
CA PHE A 73 -3.85 1.28 -1.12
C PHE A 73 -4.12 1.59 -2.59
N TRP A 74 -4.23 0.57 -3.45
CA TRP A 74 -4.54 0.74 -4.86
C TRP A 74 -5.80 1.58 -5.08
N LYS A 75 -6.91 1.17 -4.44
CA LYS A 75 -8.19 1.86 -4.56
C LYS A 75 -8.11 3.33 -4.14
N LYS A 76 -7.29 3.65 -3.13
CA LYS A 76 -7.12 5.02 -2.63
C LYS A 76 -6.18 5.85 -3.51
N LEU A 77 -5.18 5.24 -4.13
CA LEU A 77 -4.14 5.95 -4.89
C LEU A 77 -4.43 6.05 -6.39
N GLN A 78 -5.19 5.14 -6.98
CA GLN A 78 -5.39 5.07 -8.44
C GLN A 78 -5.91 6.39 -9.07
N SER A 79 -6.72 7.16 -8.34
CA SER A 79 -7.24 8.45 -8.83
C SER A 79 -6.33 9.64 -8.51
N GLN A 80 -5.34 9.45 -7.65
CA GLN A 80 -4.41 10.48 -7.17
C GLN A 80 -3.01 10.34 -7.79
N CYS A 81 -2.67 9.16 -8.30
CA CYS A 81 -1.39 8.86 -8.92
C CYS A 81 -1.61 8.36 -10.36
N PRO A 82 -1.67 9.27 -11.35
CA PRO A 82 -1.69 8.88 -12.76
C PRO A 82 -0.51 7.95 -13.09
N GLY A 83 -0.76 6.89 -13.85
CA GLY A 83 0.26 5.91 -14.19
C GLY A 83 0.57 4.88 -13.10
N LEU A 84 -0.17 4.85 -11.98
CA LEU A 84 -0.04 3.79 -10.97
C LEU A 84 -0.10 2.41 -11.63
N CYS A 85 0.99 1.65 -11.49
CA CYS A 85 1.14 0.33 -12.12
C CYS A 85 1.36 -0.80 -11.11
N GLU A 86 1.94 -0.50 -9.95
CA GLU A 86 2.27 -1.50 -8.95
C GLU A 86 2.25 -0.92 -7.52
N ILE A 87 1.72 -1.72 -6.60
CA ILE A 87 1.85 -1.52 -5.15
C ILE A 87 2.46 -2.78 -4.55
N VAL A 88 3.51 -2.58 -3.75
CA VAL A 88 4.15 -3.66 -3.01
C VAL A 88 3.99 -3.41 -1.52
N VAL A 89 3.48 -4.41 -0.78
CA VAL A 89 3.38 -4.36 0.68
C VAL A 89 4.25 -5.45 1.26
N HIS A 90 5.22 -5.06 2.08
CA HIS A 90 6.08 -5.96 2.84
C HIS A 90 5.55 -6.07 4.27
N GLU A 91 5.20 -7.30 4.69
CA GLU A 91 4.88 -7.60 6.09
C GLU A 91 6.15 -7.73 6.92
N THR A 92 7.17 -8.34 6.33
CA THR A 92 8.48 -8.55 6.94
C THR A 92 9.57 -8.35 5.87
N PRO A 93 10.86 -8.34 6.23
CA PRO A 93 11.92 -8.22 5.23
C PRO A 93 11.92 -9.32 4.15
N THR A 94 11.31 -10.48 4.42
CA THR A 94 11.31 -11.65 3.53
C THR A 94 9.95 -12.01 2.94
N ALA A 95 8.87 -11.33 3.33
CA ALA A 95 7.51 -11.62 2.86
C ALA A 95 6.83 -10.34 2.32
N ARG A 96 6.37 -10.41 1.07
CA ARG A 96 5.71 -9.30 0.37
C ARG A 96 4.59 -9.75 -0.55
N CYS A 97 3.64 -8.85 -0.82
CA CYS A 97 2.62 -8.98 -1.84
C CYS A 97 2.82 -7.87 -2.89
N VAL A 98 2.62 -8.22 -4.16
CA VAL A 98 2.66 -7.30 -5.30
C VAL A 98 1.25 -7.25 -5.91
N TYR A 99 0.71 -6.05 -6.10
CA TYR A 99 -0.62 -5.82 -6.65
C TYR A 99 -0.56 -4.86 -7.84
N ARG A 100 -1.19 -5.25 -8.97
CA ARG A 100 -1.17 -4.52 -10.25
C ARG A 100 -2.57 -4.25 -10.81
N GLY A 101 -3.51 -3.86 -9.96
CA GLY A 101 -4.76 -3.22 -10.41
C GLY A 101 -5.75 -4.08 -11.19
N GLY A 102 -5.90 -5.37 -10.82
CA GLY A 102 -6.80 -6.31 -11.51
C GLY A 102 -8.22 -5.84 -11.73
#